data_AF-A0A3Q8FN21-F1
#
_entry.id   AF-A0A3Q8FN21-F1
#
_cell.length_a   1.000
_cell.length_b   1.000
_cell.length_c   1.000
_cell.angle_alpha   90.00
_cell.angle_beta   90.00
_cell.angle_gamma   90.00
#
_symmetry.space_group_name_H-M   'P 1'
#
loop_
_entity.id
_entity.type
_entity.pdbx_description
1 polymer ?
#
loop_
_entity_poly.entity_id
_entity_poly.type
_entity_poly.pdbx_seq_one_letter_code
_entity_poly.pdbx_strand_id
1 'polypeptide(L)'
;MLPSIGYQGFRTAPIPSGWVQMSERWALWWNGREVASLTPDPAGGLRMTLNALKMWQTKSVRVVSLRQGKRFAERWCAARLYPDLPLREAVARLTDSTPHAPAPPLPGLPPTREQLQQAQRLDEAAAAASARVMAALEPIRPPAETKPRAKDPWKGRLSASGRQHPRV
;
A
#
# COMPACT_ATOMS: atom_id res chain seq x y z
N MET A 1 12.40 26.87 11.63
CA MET A 1 12.03 26.62 10.22
C MET A 1 11.07 25.44 10.20
N LEU A 2 9.79 25.67 9.93
CA LEU A 2 8.82 24.59 9.77
C LEU A 2 8.89 24.09 8.32
N PRO A 3 8.87 22.77 8.07
CA PRO A 3 8.75 22.26 6.72
C PRO A 3 7.42 22.74 6.14
N SER A 4 7.43 23.07 4.84
CA SER A 4 6.24 23.30 4.02
C SER A 4 5.16 22.31 4.43
N ILE A 5 3.95 22.81 4.73
CA ILE A 5 2.77 22.00 5.06
C ILE A 5 2.56 21.03 3.89
N GLY A 6 3.17 19.86 4.05
CA GLY A 6 3.14 18.76 3.11
C GLY A 6 1.77 18.16 3.22
N TYR A 7 1.02 18.30 2.14
CA TYR A 7 -0.21 17.63 1.82
C TYR A 7 -0.18 16.14 2.27
N GLN A 8 -0.65 15.85 3.48
CA GLN A 8 -0.76 14.48 4.02
C GLN A 8 -2.14 13.84 3.74
N GLY A 9 -3.04 14.55 3.05
CA GLY A 9 -4.47 14.18 2.97
C GLY A 9 -4.88 13.20 1.87
N PHE A 10 -4.03 12.84 0.92
CA PHE A 10 -4.46 12.04 -0.22
C PHE A 10 -3.48 10.94 -0.58
N ARG A 11 -3.66 9.78 0.06
CA ARG A 11 -3.07 8.52 -0.42
C ARG A 11 -3.92 7.84 -1.52
N THR A 12 -5.02 8.46 -1.96
CA THR A 12 -5.98 7.84 -2.89
C THR A 12 -6.57 8.77 -3.97
N ALA A 13 -6.31 10.09 -3.96
CA ALA A 13 -6.79 10.97 -5.04
C ALA A 13 -5.73 11.19 -6.13
N PRO A 14 -6.17 11.47 -7.36
CA PRO A 14 -5.28 11.91 -8.43
C PRO A 14 -4.41 13.08 -7.99
N ILE A 15 -3.16 13.07 -8.44
CA ILE A 15 -2.22 14.17 -8.23
C ILE A 15 -2.89 15.46 -8.74
N PRO A 16 -3.08 16.48 -7.90
CA PRO A 16 -3.74 17.70 -8.33
C PRO A 16 -2.91 18.39 -9.43
N SER A 17 -3.58 18.81 -10.49
CA SER A 17 -3.03 19.62 -11.57
C SER A 17 -3.92 20.85 -11.82
N GLY A 18 -3.29 21.98 -12.13
CA GLY A 18 -3.99 23.24 -12.33
C GLY A 18 -4.33 23.97 -11.03
N TRP A 19 -5.30 24.88 -11.08
CA TRP A 19 -5.68 25.71 -9.93
C TRP A 19 -6.58 24.95 -8.96
N VAL A 20 -6.15 24.84 -7.71
CA VAL A 20 -6.92 24.29 -6.60
C VAL A 20 -7.18 25.40 -5.59
N GLN A 21 -8.43 25.58 -5.20
CA GLN A 21 -8.80 26.48 -4.10
C GLN A 21 -8.75 25.70 -2.79
N MET A 22 -7.93 26.16 -1.85
CA MET A 22 -7.82 25.64 -0.49
C MET A 22 -8.17 26.76 0.48
N SER A 23 -9.40 26.73 0.99
CA SER A 23 -9.94 27.78 1.86
C SER A 23 -9.82 29.16 1.18
N GLU A 24 -9.10 30.09 1.79
CA GLU A 24 -8.85 31.44 1.28
C GLU A 24 -7.69 31.54 0.28
N ARG A 25 -7.00 30.44 -0.03
CA ARG A 25 -5.82 30.42 -0.90
C ARG A 25 -6.10 29.70 -2.22
N TRP A 26 -5.56 30.22 -3.31
CA TRP A 26 -5.55 29.53 -4.61
C TRP A 26 -4.13 29.06 -4.92
N ALA A 27 -3.94 27.76 -5.13
CA ALA A 27 -2.65 27.16 -5.43
C ALA A 27 -2.66 26.57 -6.83
N LEU A 28 -1.61 26.85 -7.62
CA LEU A 28 -1.36 26.21 -8.90
C LEU A 28 -0.46 25.01 -8.67
N TRP A 29 -0.97 23.83 -9.01
CA TRP A 29 -0.26 22.56 -8.86
C TRP A 29 0.25 22.04 -10.19
N TRP A 30 1.46 21.50 -10.15
CA TRP A 30 2.11 20.83 -11.27
C TRP A 30 2.89 19.63 -10.75
N ASN A 31 2.60 18.44 -11.28
CA ASN A 31 3.27 17.19 -10.92
C ASN A 31 3.37 16.95 -9.40
N GLY A 32 2.29 17.23 -8.67
CA GLY A 32 2.21 17.03 -7.21
C GLY A 32 2.96 18.08 -6.39
N ARG A 33 3.41 19.16 -7.02
CA ARG A 33 4.07 20.28 -6.35
C ARG A 33 3.32 21.58 -6.59
N GLU A 34 3.23 22.40 -5.55
CA GLU A 34 2.77 23.78 -5.67
C GLU A 34 3.84 24.63 -6.37
N VAL A 35 3.48 25.21 -7.52
CA VAL A 35 4.39 26.05 -8.34
C VAL A 35 4.03 27.53 -8.30
N ALA A 36 2.81 27.88 -7.90
CA ALA A 36 2.43 29.25 -7.58
C ALA A 36 1.26 29.26 -6.60
N SER A 37 1.06 30.37 -5.88
CA SER A 37 -0.13 30.57 -5.06
C SER A 37 -0.55 32.01 -4.95
N LEU A 38 -1.84 32.25 -4.78
CA LEU A 38 -2.45 33.52 -4.45
C LEU A 38 -3.09 33.41 -3.07
N THR A 39 -2.68 34.27 -2.15
CA THR A 39 -3.21 34.34 -0.78
C THR A 39 -3.67 35.76 -0.50
N PRO A 40 -4.79 35.99 0.21
CA PRO A 40 -5.19 37.32 0.67
C PRO A 40 -4.06 37.97 1.49
N ASP A 41 -3.78 39.25 1.24
CA ASP A 41 -2.83 40.02 2.05
C ASP A 41 -3.61 40.78 3.15
N PRO A 42 -3.22 40.70 4.43
CA PRO A 42 -3.84 41.47 5.51
C PRO A 42 -3.85 42.99 5.26
N ALA A 43 -2.90 43.50 4.48
CA ALA A 43 -2.84 44.90 4.07
C ALA A 43 -3.81 45.25 2.91
N GLY A 44 -4.66 44.31 2.49
CA GLY A 44 -5.56 44.44 1.35
C GLY A 44 -4.96 43.88 0.05
N GLY A 45 -5.84 43.34 -0.81
CA GLY A 45 -5.46 42.73 -2.09
C GLY A 45 -4.97 41.28 -1.96
N LEU A 46 -4.24 40.81 -2.96
CA LEU A 46 -3.71 39.44 -3.03
C LEU A 46 -2.18 39.46 -3.09
N ARG A 47 -1.57 38.51 -2.41
CA ARG A 47 -0.15 38.19 -2.52
C ARG A 47 0.01 36.96 -3.39
N MET A 48 0.77 37.09 -4.46
CA MET A 48 1.16 36.03 -5.36
C MET A 48 2.57 35.55 -5.04
N THR A 49 2.72 34.24 -4.84
CA THR A 49 4.00 33.56 -4.65
C THR A 49 4.29 32.68 -5.85
N LEU A 50 5.52 32.69 -6.38
CA LEU A 50 5.92 32.02 -7.62
C LEU A 50 7.15 31.14 -7.40
N ASN A 51 7.01 29.82 -7.58
CA ASN A 51 7.92 28.77 -7.10
C ASN A 51 8.18 27.64 -8.13
N ALA A 52 8.23 27.95 -9.43
CA ALA A 52 8.16 26.93 -10.50
C ALA A 52 9.34 25.94 -10.59
N LEU A 53 10.59 26.31 -10.24
CA LEU A 53 11.76 25.42 -10.44
C LEU A 53 12.49 25.12 -9.13
N LYS A 54 13.18 26.12 -8.57
CA LYS A 54 14.04 25.96 -7.38
C LYS A 54 13.49 26.77 -6.21
N MET A 55 13.51 26.19 -5.01
CA MET A 55 12.95 26.78 -3.78
C MET A 55 13.56 28.15 -3.41
N TRP A 56 14.80 28.42 -3.83
CA TRP A 56 15.48 29.70 -3.60
C TRP A 56 15.15 30.79 -4.64
N GLN A 57 14.36 30.50 -5.67
CA GLN A 57 13.88 31.49 -6.64
C GLN A 57 12.42 31.92 -6.38
N THR A 58 11.95 31.67 -5.15
CA THR A 58 10.62 32.10 -4.69
C THR A 58 10.48 33.61 -4.85
N LYS A 59 9.52 34.06 -5.67
CA LYS A 59 9.17 35.47 -5.81
C LYS A 59 7.80 35.73 -5.21
N SER A 60 7.70 36.81 -4.43
CA SER A 60 6.45 37.27 -3.84
C SER A 60 6.09 38.64 -4.40
N VAL A 61 4.89 38.78 -4.96
CA VAL A 61 4.41 39.99 -5.64
C VAL A 61 2.99 40.31 -5.18
N ARG A 62 2.65 41.59 -5.04
CA ARG A 62 1.26 42.01 -4.77
C ARG A 62 0.47 42.11 -6.07
N VAL A 63 -0.77 41.64 -6.03
CA VAL A 63 -1.69 41.63 -7.16
C VAL A 63 -3.05 42.11 -6.69
N VAL A 64 -3.68 42.97 -7.49
CA VAL A 64 -4.98 43.56 -7.18
C VAL A 64 -6.16 42.76 -7.71
N SER A 65 -5.92 41.83 -8.64
CA SER A 65 -6.96 41.00 -9.28
C SER A 65 -6.57 39.53 -9.29
N LEU A 66 -7.47 38.67 -8.79
CA LEU A 66 -7.29 37.22 -8.81
C LEU A 66 -7.12 36.69 -10.23
N ARG A 67 -7.97 37.16 -11.17
CA ARG A 67 -7.94 36.70 -12.56
C ARG A 67 -6.62 37.07 -13.24
N GLN A 68 -6.15 38.29 -13.02
CA GLN A 68 -4.86 38.75 -13.57
C GLN A 68 -3.69 37.97 -12.94
N GLY A 69 -3.72 37.78 -11.62
CA GLY A 69 -2.72 37.00 -10.90
C GLY A 69 -2.63 35.56 -11.42
N LYS A 70 -3.77 34.90 -11.60
CA LYS A 70 -3.82 33.53 -12.15
C LYS A 70 -3.22 33.48 -13.55
N ARG A 71 -3.62 34.38 -14.45
CA ARG A 71 -3.08 34.44 -15.83
C ARG A 71 -1.58 34.72 -15.88
N PHE A 72 -1.10 35.61 -15.01
CA PHE A 72 0.33 35.90 -14.93
C PHE A 72 1.10 34.67 -14.42
N ALA A 73 0.66 34.06 -13.32
CA ALA A 73 1.29 32.89 -12.75
C ALA A 73 1.30 31.72 -13.74
N GLU A 74 0.20 31.44 -14.43
CA GLU A 74 0.12 30.43 -15.49
C GLU A 74 1.21 30.63 -16.54
N ARG A 75 1.31 31.84 -17.13
CA ARG A 75 2.29 32.13 -18.17
C ARG A 75 3.73 32.08 -17.63
N TRP A 76 3.95 32.60 -16.43
CA TRP A 76 5.26 32.64 -15.79
C TRP A 76 5.78 31.25 -15.45
N CYS A 77 4.91 30.38 -14.94
CA CYS A 77 5.20 28.98 -14.65
C CYS A 77 5.37 28.17 -15.94
N ALA A 78 4.45 28.33 -16.90
CA ALA A 78 4.50 27.61 -18.18
C ALA A 78 5.83 27.85 -18.93
N ALA A 79 6.27 29.11 -19.03
CA ALA A 79 7.54 29.46 -19.67
C ALA A 79 8.79 28.86 -19.00
N ARG A 80 8.68 28.41 -17.75
CA ARG A 80 9.79 27.84 -16.97
C ARG A 80 9.74 26.32 -16.86
N LEU A 81 8.54 25.77 -16.77
CA LEU A 81 8.30 24.32 -16.65
C LEU A 81 8.38 23.62 -18.00
N TYR A 82 8.00 24.31 -19.08
CA TYR A 82 8.00 23.77 -20.44
C TYR A 82 8.73 24.72 -21.40
N PRO A 83 10.07 24.85 -21.29
CA PRO A 83 10.84 25.77 -22.12
C PRO A 83 10.79 25.41 -23.62
N ASP A 84 10.57 24.13 -23.94
CA ASP A 84 10.59 23.62 -25.32
C ASP A 84 9.23 23.71 -26.02
N LEU A 85 8.17 24.12 -25.31
CA LEU A 85 6.82 24.22 -25.86
C LEU A 85 6.43 25.68 -26.12
N PRO A 86 5.62 25.96 -27.16
CA PRO A 86 5.07 27.30 -27.35
C PRO A 86 4.19 27.67 -26.16
N LEU A 87 4.28 28.93 -25.71
CA LEU A 87 3.66 29.39 -24.46
C LEU A 87 2.16 29.03 -24.34
N ARG A 88 1.41 29.11 -25.45
CA ARG A 88 -0.01 28.75 -25.48
C ARG A 88 -0.24 27.27 -25.13
N GLU A 89 0.57 26.38 -25.69
CA GLU A 89 0.49 24.94 -25.41
C GLU A 89 0.99 24.63 -24.01
N ALA A 90 2.09 25.26 -23.58
CA ALA A 90 2.62 25.12 -22.24
C ALA A 90 1.60 25.52 -21.17
N VAL A 91 0.88 26.63 -21.37
CA VAL A 91 -0.22 27.04 -20.47
C VAL A 91 -1.35 26.02 -20.53
N ALA A 92 -1.76 25.58 -21.72
CA ALA A 92 -2.82 24.59 -21.86
C ALA A 92 -2.49 23.31 -21.07
N ARG A 93 -1.28 22.74 -21.24
CA ARG A 93 -0.80 21.57 -20.49
C ARG A 93 -0.69 21.80 -18.99
N LEU A 94 -0.31 23.00 -18.56
CA LEU A 94 -0.19 23.35 -17.14
C LEU A 94 -1.57 23.47 -16.46
N THR A 95 -2.56 24.00 -17.16
CA THR A 95 -3.93 24.17 -16.66
C THR A 95 -4.82 22.97 -16.94
N ASP A 96 -4.36 22.02 -17.75
CA ASP A 96 -5.10 20.81 -18.05
C ASP A 96 -5.27 19.99 -16.76
N SER A 97 -6.50 20.03 -16.25
CA SER A 97 -6.93 19.31 -15.05
C SER A 97 -7.25 17.84 -15.36
N THR A 98 -7.07 17.39 -16.61
CA THR A 98 -7.13 15.97 -16.94
C THR A 98 -6.10 15.27 -16.05
N PRO A 99 -6.54 14.39 -15.13
CA PRO A 99 -5.63 13.58 -14.34
C PRO A 99 -4.63 12.97 -15.31
N HIS A 100 -3.33 13.18 -15.09
CA HIS A 100 -2.32 12.52 -15.89
C HIS A 100 -2.52 11.03 -15.64
N ALA A 101 -3.27 10.38 -16.53
CA ALA A 101 -3.47 8.95 -16.43
C ALA A 101 -2.06 8.37 -16.41
N PRO A 102 -1.70 7.58 -15.39
CA PRO A 102 -0.42 6.90 -15.42
C PRO A 102 -0.37 6.18 -16.76
N ALA A 103 0.72 6.38 -17.51
CA ALA A 103 0.90 5.70 -18.78
C ALA A 103 0.54 4.22 -18.55
N PRO A 104 -0.29 3.60 -19.42
CA PRO A 104 -0.66 2.21 -19.24
C PRO A 104 0.63 1.43 -19.00
N PRO A 105 0.68 0.56 -17.97
CA PRO A 105 1.88 -0.15 -17.64
C PRO A 105 2.39 -0.79 -18.92
N LEU A 106 3.66 -0.51 -19.25
CA LEU A 106 4.29 -1.09 -20.43
C LEU A 106 3.98 -2.59 -20.42
N PRO A 107 3.57 -3.19 -21.55
CA PRO A 107 3.31 -4.62 -21.60
C PRO A 107 4.52 -5.33 -20.98
N GLY A 108 4.27 -6.02 -19.86
CA GLY A 108 5.33 -6.61 -19.06
C GLY A 108 6.17 -7.50 -19.94
N LEU A 109 7.50 -7.40 -19.81
CA LEU A 109 8.40 -8.34 -20.47
C LEU A 109 7.95 -9.76 -20.12
N PRO A 110 7.91 -10.68 -21.12
CA PRO A 110 7.60 -12.06 -20.84
C PRO A 110 8.56 -12.57 -19.75
N PRO A 111 8.06 -13.34 -18.77
CA PRO A 111 8.86 -13.79 -17.65
C PRO A 111 10.07 -14.55 -18.19
N THR A 112 11.24 -14.18 -17.67
CA THR A 112 12.49 -14.86 -18.01
C THR A 112 12.46 -16.30 -17.48
N ARG A 113 13.23 -17.19 -18.12
CA ARG A 113 13.32 -18.60 -17.72
C ARG A 113 13.68 -18.77 -16.24
N GLU A 114 14.53 -17.88 -15.71
CA GLU A 114 14.92 -17.84 -14.31
C GLU A 114 13.75 -17.46 -13.39
N GLN A 115 12.91 -16.51 -13.79
CA GLN A 115 11.69 -16.16 -13.04
C GLN A 115 10.68 -17.31 -13.02
N LEU A 116 10.56 -18.07 -14.11
CA LEU A 116 9.70 -19.26 -14.15
C LEU A 116 10.23 -20.36 -13.23
N GLN A 117 11.55 -20.59 -13.21
CA GLN A 117 12.17 -21.54 -12.29
C GLN A 117 12.05 -21.09 -10.83
N GLN A 118 12.16 -19.80 -10.56
CA GLN A 118 11.95 -19.24 -9.23
C GLN A 118 10.49 -19.42 -8.78
N ALA A 119 9.53 -19.17 -9.65
CA ALA A 119 8.10 -19.39 -9.37
C ALA A 119 7.81 -20.86 -9.08
N GLN A 120 8.36 -21.79 -9.89
CA GLN A 120 8.23 -23.22 -9.64
C GLN A 120 8.80 -23.64 -8.28
N ARG A 121 9.99 -23.15 -7.92
CA ARG A 121 10.59 -23.43 -6.60
C ARG A 121 9.74 -22.89 -5.45
N LEU A 122 9.13 -21.72 -5.63
CA LEU A 122 8.23 -21.14 -4.63
C LEU A 122 6.93 -21.96 -4.50
N ASP A 123 6.35 -22.42 -5.61
CA ASP A 123 5.16 -23.27 -5.60
C ASP A 123 5.43 -24.62 -4.95
N GLU A 124 6.57 -25.25 -5.26
CA GLU A 124 7.00 -26.50 -4.62
C GLU A 124 7.21 -26.32 -3.11
N ALA A 125 7.86 -25.23 -2.70
CA ALA A 125 8.06 -24.91 -1.29
C ALA A 125 6.73 -24.63 -0.57
N ALA A 126 5.81 -23.92 -1.23
CA ALA A 126 4.48 -23.64 -0.71
C ALA A 126 3.67 -24.94 -0.55
N ALA A 127 3.69 -25.83 -1.55
CA ALA A 127 3.02 -27.12 -1.48
C ALA A 127 3.59 -28.00 -0.34
N ALA A 128 4.91 -28.03 -0.17
CA ALA A 128 5.56 -28.74 0.92
C ALA A 128 5.21 -28.16 2.31
N ALA A 129 5.12 -26.84 2.42
CA ALA A 129 4.69 -26.17 3.65
C ALA A 129 3.22 -26.48 3.97
N SER A 130 2.33 -26.38 2.98
CA SER A 130 0.92 -26.72 3.13
C SER A 130 0.71 -28.18 3.52
N ALA A 131 1.46 -29.12 2.93
CA ALA A 131 1.39 -30.54 3.29
C ALA A 131 1.80 -30.79 4.75
N ARG A 132 2.84 -30.10 5.24
CA ARG A 132 3.27 -30.19 6.65
C ARG A 132 2.22 -29.62 7.60
N VAL A 133 1.61 -28.49 7.25
CA VAL A 133 0.52 -27.89 8.03
C VAL A 133 -0.68 -28.82 8.05
N MET A 134 -1.10 -29.38 6.92
CA MET A 134 -2.22 -30.31 6.86
C MET A 134 -1.95 -31.59 7.65
N ALA A 135 -0.74 -32.15 7.58
CA ALA A 135 -0.35 -33.32 8.37
C ALA A 135 -0.35 -33.04 9.88
N ALA A 136 0.03 -31.82 10.29
CA ALA A 136 -0.02 -31.40 11.69
C ALA A 136 -1.45 -31.09 12.18
N LEU A 137 -2.36 -30.79 11.24
CA LEU A 137 -3.77 -30.54 11.50
C LEU A 137 -4.65 -31.80 11.34
N GLU A 138 -4.09 -32.94 10.91
CA GLU A 138 -4.83 -34.19 10.90
C GLU A 138 -5.26 -34.54 12.34
N PRO A 139 -6.56 -34.84 12.58
CA PRO A 139 -7.04 -35.17 13.91
C PRO A 139 -6.28 -36.38 14.47
N ILE A 140 -5.73 -36.22 15.68
CA ILE A 140 -5.16 -37.32 16.48
C ILE A 140 -6.19 -38.44 16.51
N ARG A 141 -5.93 -39.54 15.78
CA ARG A 141 -6.74 -40.76 15.91
C ARG A 141 -6.61 -41.23 17.36
N PRO A 142 -7.71 -41.37 18.12
CA PRO A 142 -7.61 -41.99 19.43
C PRO A 142 -7.07 -43.41 19.24
N PRO A 143 -6.12 -43.85 20.09
CA PRO A 143 -5.57 -45.19 20.00
C PRO A 143 -6.72 -46.20 20.09
N ALA A 144 -6.71 -47.19 19.20
CA ALA A 144 -7.70 -48.27 19.18
C ALA A 144 -7.82 -48.87 20.59
N GLU A 145 -9.05 -48.91 21.13
CA GLU A 145 -9.36 -49.50 22.42
C GLU A 145 -8.81 -50.93 22.50
N THR A 146 -7.67 -51.11 23.16
CA THR A 146 -7.25 -52.42 23.65
C THR A 146 -8.25 -52.84 24.72
N LYS A 147 -9.20 -53.70 24.34
CA LYS A 147 -10.14 -54.36 25.26
C LYS A 147 -9.40 -54.85 26.52
N PRO A 148 -9.95 -54.65 27.73
CA PRO A 148 -9.36 -55.24 28.92
C PRO A 148 -9.47 -56.76 28.82
N ARG A 149 -8.34 -57.43 29.02
CA ARG A 149 -8.23 -58.88 29.13
C ARG A 149 -9.10 -59.35 30.30
N ALA A 150 -10.10 -60.19 30.01
CA ALA A 150 -10.92 -60.82 31.04
C ALA A 150 -10.02 -61.63 31.99
N LYS A 151 -10.04 -61.31 33.29
CA LYS A 151 -9.48 -62.15 34.34
C LYS A 151 -10.40 -63.35 34.52
N ASP A 152 -9.86 -64.54 34.33
CA ASP A 152 -10.53 -65.83 34.56
C ASP A 152 -11.06 -65.93 36.00
N PRO A 153 -12.29 -66.44 36.23
CA PRO A 153 -12.80 -66.73 37.56
C PRO A 153 -12.18 -68.02 38.09
N TRP A 154 -11.69 -67.96 39.33
CA TRP A 154 -11.13 -69.07 40.11
C TRP A 154 -11.89 -70.40 39.94
N LYS A 155 -11.14 -71.46 39.56
CA LYS A 155 -11.50 -72.86 39.86
C LYS A 155 -10.41 -73.49 40.72
N GLY A 156 -10.58 -73.41 42.04
CA GLY A 156 -9.93 -74.34 42.97
C GLY A 156 -10.56 -75.73 42.79
N ARG A 157 -9.79 -76.70 42.32
CA ARG A 157 -10.22 -78.10 42.24
C ARG A 157 -10.28 -78.70 43.65
N LEU A 158 -11.45 -79.19 44.01
CA LEU A 158 -11.62 -80.23 45.03
C LEU A 158 -10.99 -81.53 44.50
N SER A 159 -9.96 -82.03 45.18
CA SER A 159 -9.52 -83.42 45.04
C SER A 159 -10.27 -84.24 46.10
N ALA A 160 -11.11 -85.17 45.66
CA ALA A 160 -11.86 -86.05 46.53
C ALA A 160 -11.06 -87.32 46.86
N SER A 161 -11.22 -87.74 48.11
CA SER A 161 -11.16 -89.11 48.66
C SER A 161 -9.80 -89.81 48.85
N GLY A 162 -9.55 -90.22 50.11
CA GLY A 162 -8.56 -91.24 50.44
C GLY A 162 -8.11 -91.35 51.91
N ARG A 163 -9.05 -91.66 52.84
CA ARG A 163 -8.92 -92.32 54.18
C ARG A 163 -7.59 -92.26 54.95
N GLN A 164 -7.58 -91.63 56.14
CA GLN A 164 -7.88 -92.18 57.48
C GLN A 164 -6.83 -93.18 58.04
N HIS A 165 -6.06 -92.68 59.03
CA HIS A 165 -5.52 -93.33 60.27
C HIS A 165 -4.73 -94.67 60.17
N PRO A 166 -3.99 -95.09 61.22
CA PRO A 166 -3.77 -94.52 62.57
C PRO A 166 -2.28 -94.40 62.98
N ARG A 167 -2.00 -93.90 64.19
CA ARG A 167 -1.19 -94.61 65.21
C ARG A 167 -1.15 -93.87 66.57
N VAL A 168 -1.50 -94.66 67.60
CA VAL A 168 -1.07 -94.69 69.02
C VAL A 168 -1.30 -93.46 69.88
#